data_AF-A0A926VRD8-F1
#
_entry.id   AF-A0A926VRD8-F1
#
_cell.length_a   1.000
_cell.length_b   1.000
_cell.length_c   1.000
_cell.angle_alpha   90.00
_cell.angle_beta   90.00
_cell.angle_gamma   90.00
#
_symmetry.space_group_name_H-M   'P 1'
#
loop_
_entity.id
_entity.type
_entity.pdbx_description
1 polymer ?
#
loop_
_entity_poly.entity_id
_entity_poly.type
_entity_poly.pdbx_seq_one_letter_code
_entity_poly.pdbx_strand_id
1 'polypeptide(L)'
;MSLQFPNSWRFKSSPDSIIPNSAIDEFEKLIGIIAKGNRWELLEYFKECFAHAIGSTSVWSTSESWASTDLRSYLEDAAKNPPLFLEAFYEACENLRDKYAIPDIERINSICLEYKIAYQIYPPKLVKLCEGEEAIPVSESSPTLTESARQLISESLSRSEQLLIENRPREAVQELYWILESITTAFRGEQLLSVTIKGKY
;
A
#
# COMPACT_ATOMS: atom_id res chain seq x y z
N MET A 1 4.49 11.13 -0.63
CA MET A 1 3.26 11.57 -1.34
C MET A 1 2.12 11.62 -0.33
N SER A 2 1.27 12.66 -0.35
CA SER A 2 0.14 12.79 0.59
C SER A 2 -1.04 11.90 0.19
N LEU A 3 -1.75 11.37 1.19
CA LEU A 3 -2.96 10.57 1.01
C LEU A 3 -4.17 11.47 0.68
N GLN A 4 -4.99 11.01 -0.26
CA GLN A 4 -6.20 11.69 -0.68
C GLN A 4 -7.41 11.20 0.13
N PHE A 5 -8.07 12.13 0.82
CA PHE A 5 -9.32 11.89 1.52
C PHE A 5 -10.15 13.18 1.61
N PRO A 6 -11.46 13.10 1.90
CA PRO A 6 -12.32 14.28 1.98
C PRO A 6 -11.79 15.31 3.00
N ASN A 7 -11.65 16.57 2.57
CA ASN A 7 -11.16 17.66 3.43
C ASN A 7 -11.97 17.82 4.73
N SER A 8 -13.24 17.42 4.72
CA SER A 8 -14.10 17.43 5.91
C SER A 8 -13.57 16.55 7.04
N TRP A 9 -12.84 15.47 6.74
CA TRP A 9 -12.27 14.56 7.75
C TRP A 9 -11.09 15.18 8.51
N ARG A 10 -10.41 16.18 7.94
CA ARG A 10 -9.35 16.92 8.65
C ARG A 10 -9.90 17.73 9.84
N PHE A 11 -11.15 18.17 9.75
CA PHE A 11 -11.77 19.06 10.75
C PHE A 11 -12.83 18.37 11.62
N LYS A 12 -13.35 17.22 11.18
CA LYS A 12 -14.44 16.52 11.85
C LYS A 12 -13.98 15.14 12.31
N SER A 13 -13.49 15.05 13.54
CA SER A 13 -13.27 13.76 14.20
C SER A 13 -14.62 13.07 14.42
N SER A 14 -14.76 11.84 13.90
CA SER A 14 -15.87 10.97 14.28
C SER A 14 -15.58 10.48 15.70
N PRO A 15 -16.46 10.67 16.69
CA PRO A 15 -16.20 10.27 18.08
C PRO A 15 -15.93 8.77 18.22
N ASP A 16 -16.48 7.94 17.33
CA ASP A 16 -16.30 6.48 17.33
C ASP A 16 -15.02 6.01 16.61
N SER A 17 -14.13 6.95 16.28
CA SER A 17 -12.92 6.67 15.52
C SER A 17 -11.71 7.28 16.22
N ILE A 18 -11.48 6.94 17.48
CA ILE A 18 -10.23 7.28 18.17
C ILE A 18 -9.30 6.07 18.06
N ILE A 19 -8.03 6.31 17.72
CA ILE A 19 -7.02 5.23 17.71
C ILE A 19 -6.73 4.85 19.17
N PRO A 20 -6.88 3.58 19.57
CA PRO A 20 -6.61 3.17 20.94
C PRO A 20 -5.10 3.23 21.25
N ASN A 21 -4.74 3.52 22.50
CA ASN A 21 -3.33 3.61 22.93
C ASN A 21 -2.49 2.37 22.57
N SER A 22 -3.09 1.19 22.59
CA SER A 22 -2.42 -0.06 22.18
C SER A 22 -2.00 -0.06 20.71
N ALA A 23 -2.78 0.55 19.81
CA ALA A 23 -2.38 0.72 18.42
C ALA A 23 -1.24 1.73 18.30
N ILE A 24 -1.30 2.81 19.09
CA ILE A 24 -0.22 3.82 19.13
C ILE A 24 1.10 3.16 19.56
N ASP A 25 1.08 2.27 20.55
CA ASP A 25 2.26 1.51 20.98
C ASP A 25 2.87 0.68 19.83
N GLU A 26 2.04 0.06 18.98
CA GLU A 26 2.53 -0.69 17.81
C GLU A 26 3.14 0.23 16.75
N PHE A 27 2.53 1.39 16.48
CA PHE A 27 3.11 2.40 15.59
C PHE A 27 4.44 2.95 16.13
N GLU A 28 4.52 3.21 17.43
CA GLU A 28 5.75 3.65 18.09
C GLU A 28 6.86 2.60 18.01
N LYS A 29 6.53 1.31 18.17
CA LYS A 29 7.48 0.21 17.95
C LYS A 29 7.98 0.19 16.50
N LEU A 30 7.10 0.40 15.51
CA LEU A 30 7.50 0.49 14.10
C LEU A 30 8.48 1.65 13.89
N ILE A 31 8.19 2.83 14.44
CA ILE A 31 9.11 3.98 14.40
C ILE A 31 10.45 3.59 15.04
N GLY A 32 10.44 2.93 16.19
CA GLY A 32 11.64 2.44 16.86
C GLY A 32 12.47 1.44 16.03
N ILE A 33 11.82 0.63 15.18
CA ILE A 33 12.49 -0.29 14.26
C ILE A 33 13.14 0.46 13.10
N ILE A 34 12.45 1.44 12.52
CA ILE A 34 12.98 2.32 11.48
C ILE A 34 14.18 3.11 12.03
N ALA A 35 14.10 3.53 13.29
CA ALA A 35 15.05 4.37 13.99
C ALA A 35 16.31 3.65 14.52
N LYS A 36 16.57 2.37 14.15
CA LYS A 36 17.70 1.58 14.66
C LYS A 36 19.10 2.16 14.39
N GLY A 37 19.25 3.02 13.38
CA GLY A 37 20.51 3.67 13.04
C GLY A 37 20.65 5.04 13.71
N ASN A 38 19.86 6.01 13.25
CA ASN A 38 19.90 7.39 13.75
C ASN A 38 18.64 7.69 14.58
N ARG A 39 18.64 7.17 15.81
CA ARG A 39 17.42 7.11 16.61
C ARG A 39 16.89 8.49 16.97
N TRP A 40 17.74 9.39 17.44
CA TRP A 40 17.32 10.72 17.85
C TRP A 40 16.79 11.55 16.68
N GLU A 41 17.53 11.66 15.58
CA GLU A 41 17.08 12.46 14.42
C GLU A 41 15.79 11.92 13.79
N LEU A 42 15.62 10.60 13.72
CA LEU A 42 14.39 10.02 13.18
C LEU A 42 13.20 10.23 14.11
N LEU A 43 13.39 10.10 15.43
CA LEU A 43 12.33 10.42 16.39
C LEU A 43 11.91 11.89 16.29
N GLU A 44 12.86 12.80 16.13
CA GLU A 44 12.60 14.23 15.90
C GLU A 44 11.85 14.48 14.59
N TYR A 45 12.24 13.80 13.52
CA TYR A 45 11.56 13.89 12.22
C TYR A 45 10.10 13.44 12.32
N PHE A 46 9.84 12.26 12.90
CA PHE A 46 8.48 11.79 13.11
C PHE A 46 7.69 12.75 14.00
N LYS A 47 8.30 13.29 15.07
CA LYS A 47 7.68 14.27 15.96
C LYS A 47 7.25 15.52 15.20
N GLU A 48 8.10 16.06 14.33
CA GLU A 48 7.79 17.21 13.49
C GLU A 48 6.64 16.91 12.53
N CYS A 49 6.63 15.75 11.88
CA CYS A 49 5.55 15.34 11.00
C CYS A 49 4.20 15.26 11.72
N PHE A 50 4.16 14.64 12.91
CA PHE A 50 2.93 14.55 13.70
C PHE A 50 2.48 15.90 14.26
N ALA A 51 3.43 16.74 14.71
CA ALA A 51 3.11 18.10 15.16
C ALA A 51 2.50 18.93 14.02
N HIS A 52 3.07 18.85 12.81
CA HIS A 52 2.56 19.55 11.64
C HIS A 52 1.13 19.09 11.29
N ALA A 53 0.87 17.77 11.34
CA ALA A 53 -0.44 17.21 11.02
C ALA A 53 -1.56 17.69 11.94
N ILE A 54 -1.26 17.94 13.23
CA ILE A 54 -2.22 18.49 14.20
C ILE A 54 -2.27 20.02 14.21
N GLY A 55 -1.49 20.69 13.34
CA GLY A 55 -1.39 22.15 13.30
C GLY A 55 -0.60 22.76 14.48
N SER A 56 0.25 21.97 15.14
CA SER A 56 1.15 22.40 16.20
C SER A 56 2.57 22.60 15.68
N THR A 57 3.42 23.23 16.49
CA THR A 57 4.85 23.36 16.22
C THR A 57 5.62 22.44 17.15
N SER A 58 6.56 21.65 16.59
CA SER A 58 7.49 20.89 17.40
C SER A 58 8.73 21.74 17.73
N VAL A 59 9.30 21.51 18.91
CA VAL A 59 10.59 22.06 19.31
C VAL A 59 11.59 20.91 19.37
N TRP A 60 12.78 21.09 18.83
CA TRP A 60 13.84 20.08 18.88
C TRP A 60 14.18 19.72 20.32
N SER A 61 14.11 18.43 20.69
CA SER A 61 14.36 17.99 22.05
C SER A 61 15.86 17.92 22.30
N THR A 62 16.29 18.12 23.54
CA THR A 62 17.72 18.17 23.91
C THR A 62 18.34 16.79 24.14
N SER A 63 17.52 15.74 24.21
CA SER A 63 17.98 14.36 24.30
C SER A 63 17.02 13.41 23.60
N GLU A 64 17.52 12.22 23.26
CA GLU A 64 16.71 11.15 22.67
C GLU A 64 15.54 10.72 23.57
N SER A 65 15.75 10.68 24.89
CA SER A 65 14.69 10.31 25.84
C SER A 65 13.53 11.31 25.83
N TRP A 66 13.85 12.60 25.75
CA TRP A 66 12.84 13.66 25.58
C TRP A 66 12.16 13.56 24.23
N ALA A 67 12.92 13.33 23.15
CA ALA A 67 12.36 13.15 21.81
C ALA A 67 11.34 12.00 21.76
N SER A 68 11.62 10.89 22.44
CA SER A 68 10.70 9.74 22.54
C SER A 68 9.43 10.08 23.33
N THR A 69 9.56 10.72 24.49
CA THR A 69 8.40 11.11 25.31
C THR A 69 7.54 12.15 24.61
N ASP A 70 8.17 13.15 23.97
CA ASP A 70 7.46 14.19 23.23
C ASP A 70 6.75 13.59 22.02
N LEU A 71 7.43 12.73 21.25
CA LEU A 71 6.82 12.00 20.13
C LEU A 71 5.56 11.26 20.57
N ARG A 72 5.62 10.56 21.72
CA ARG A 72 4.47 9.85 22.26
C ARG A 72 3.27 10.78 22.48
N SER A 73 3.48 11.94 23.07
CA SER A 73 2.42 12.92 23.28
C SER A 73 1.82 13.42 21.96
N TYR A 74 2.65 13.69 20.94
CA TYR A 74 2.16 14.09 19.63
C TYR A 74 1.40 12.97 18.91
N LEU A 75 1.82 11.71 19.07
CA LEU A 75 1.09 10.55 18.56
C LEU A 75 -0.30 10.43 19.20
N GLU A 76 -0.40 10.61 20.52
CA GLU A 76 -1.68 10.59 21.26
C GLU A 76 -2.62 11.73 20.84
N ASP A 77 -2.07 12.92 20.57
CA ASP A 77 -2.86 14.04 20.07
C ASP A 77 -3.32 13.81 18.63
N ALA A 78 -2.45 13.30 17.75
CA ALA A 78 -2.80 12.95 16.38
C ALA A 78 -3.82 11.79 16.32
N ALA A 79 -3.75 10.84 17.25
CA ALA A 79 -4.65 9.69 17.36
C ALA A 79 -6.13 10.07 17.57
N LYS A 80 -6.41 11.29 18.03
CA LYS A 80 -7.76 11.88 18.10
C LYS A 80 -8.40 12.10 16.72
N ASN A 81 -7.60 12.10 15.67
CA ASN A 81 -8.05 12.17 14.29
C ASN A 81 -7.29 11.13 13.42
N PRO A 82 -7.83 9.90 13.27
CA PRO A 82 -7.12 8.82 12.59
C PRO A 82 -6.72 9.12 11.14
N PRO A 83 -7.55 9.80 10.32
CA PRO A 83 -7.11 10.24 8.99
C PRO A 83 -5.82 11.06 9.01
N LEU A 84 -5.69 12.02 9.92
CA LEU A 84 -4.47 12.83 10.06
C LEU A 84 -3.30 12.01 10.57
N PHE A 85 -3.55 11.12 11.54
CA PHE A 85 -2.53 10.22 12.06
C PHE A 85 -1.94 9.32 10.97
N LEU A 86 -2.80 8.66 10.19
CA LEU A 86 -2.40 7.73 9.13
C LEU A 86 -1.75 8.47 7.96
N GLU A 87 -2.23 9.67 7.61
CA GLU A 87 -1.58 10.53 6.61
C GLU A 87 -0.16 10.90 7.05
N ALA A 88 0.00 11.41 8.27
CA ALA A 88 1.30 11.83 8.79
C ALA A 88 2.30 10.66 8.86
N PHE A 89 1.85 9.50 9.34
CA PHE A 89 2.69 8.31 9.41
C PHE A 89 3.10 7.80 8.02
N TYR A 90 2.15 7.70 7.10
CA TYR A 90 2.41 7.24 5.74
C TYR A 90 3.33 8.20 4.99
N GLU A 91 3.09 9.52 5.09
CA GLU A 91 3.93 10.52 4.44
C GLU A 91 5.37 10.50 5.01
N ALA A 92 5.52 10.42 6.33
CA ALA A 92 6.82 10.29 6.98
C ALA A 92 7.55 9.01 6.52
N CYS A 93 6.82 7.90 6.37
CA CYS A 93 7.37 6.69 5.78
C CYS A 93 7.79 6.91 4.32
N GLU A 94 6.90 7.37 3.44
CA GLU A 94 7.24 7.58 2.02
C GLU A 94 8.48 8.46 1.81
N ASN A 95 8.66 9.50 2.62
CA ASN A 95 9.82 10.38 2.55
C ASN A 95 11.14 9.71 2.99
N LEU A 96 11.06 8.64 3.78
CA LEU A 96 12.21 7.87 4.27
C LEU A 96 12.48 6.61 3.43
N ARG A 97 11.63 6.28 2.45
CA ARG A 97 11.63 5.01 1.70
C ARG A 97 12.92 4.74 0.95
N ASP A 98 13.62 5.79 0.53
CA ASP A 98 14.89 5.69 -0.19
C ASP A 98 16.09 5.33 0.72
N LYS A 99 15.96 5.54 2.04
CA LYS A 99 17.10 5.49 2.97
C LYS A 99 16.97 4.42 4.06
N TYR A 100 15.74 4.06 4.41
CA TYR A 100 15.47 3.17 5.54
C TYR A 100 14.54 2.02 5.13
N ALA A 101 14.58 0.93 5.89
CA ALA A 101 13.63 -0.16 5.73
C ALA A 101 12.29 0.24 6.34
N ILE A 102 11.25 0.29 5.51
CA ILE A 102 9.93 0.81 5.86
C ILE A 102 8.91 -0.33 5.90
N PRO A 103 7.98 -0.33 6.87
CA PRO A 103 6.90 -1.31 6.91
C PRO A 103 6.02 -1.21 5.66
N ASP A 104 5.68 -2.37 5.10
CA ASP A 104 4.74 -2.45 3.99
C ASP A 104 3.35 -1.95 4.39
N ILE A 105 2.60 -1.47 3.40
CA ILE A 105 1.23 -0.97 3.58
C ILE A 105 0.34 -2.06 4.21
N GLU A 106 0.58 -3.32 3.87
CA GLU A 106 -0.10 -4.47 4.48
C GLU A 106 0.12 -4.56 5.98
N ARG A 107 1.34 -4.27 6.46
CA ARG A 107 1.64 -4.28 7.90
C ARG A 107 0.89 -3.14 8.61
N ILE A 108 0.82 -1.97 8.00
CA ILE A 108 0.08 -0.82 8.54
C ILE A 108 -1.43 -1.14 8.59
N ASN A 109 -1.99 -1.66 7.50
CA ASN A 109 -3.40 -2.04 7.43
C ASN A 109 -3.74 -3.20 8.38
N SER A 110 -2.81 -4.12 8.62
CA SER A 110 -2.97 -5.20 9.61
C SER A 110 -3.13 -4.65 11.03
N ILE A 111 -2.35 -3.63 11.40
CA ILE A 111 -2.51 -2.94 12.69
C ILE A 111 -3.88 -2.24 12.74
N CYS A 112 -4.28 -1.56 11.65
CA CYS A 112 -5.61 -0.94 11.59
C CYS A 112 -6.74 -1.96 11.79
N LEU A 113 -6.64 -3.15 11.19
CA LEU A 113 -7.62 -4.22 11.34
C LEU A 113 -7.63 -4.82 12.75
N GLU A 114 -6.46 -5.12 13.32
CA GLU A 114 -6.32 -5.71 14.65
C GLU A 114 -6.96 -4.84 15.74
N TYR A 115 -6.75 -3.52 15.64
CA TYR A 115 -7.28 -2.54 16.59
C TYR A 115 -8.64 -1.95 16.18
N LYS A 116 -9.32 -2.54 15.18
CA LYS A 116 -10.64 -2.11 14.69
C LYS A 116 -10.70 -0.62 14.32
N ILE A 117 -9.61 -0.10 13.77
CA ILE A 117 -9.57 1.25 13.21
C ILE A 117 -10.40 1.24 11.93
N ALA A 118 -11.40 2.11 11.85
CA ALA A 118 -12.34 2.20 10.72
C ALA A 118 -11.72 2.78 9.43
N TYR A 119 -10.39 2.75 9.27
CA TYR A 119 -9.69 3.32 8.13
C TYR A 119 -8.64 2.35 7.60
N GLN A 120 -8.49 2.32 6.29
CA GLN A 120 -7.44 1.58 5.59
C GLN A 120 -6.75 2.47 4.56
N ILE A 121 -5.45 2.24 4.41
CA ILE A 121 -4.59 2.95 3.47
C ILE A 121 -4.56 2.15 2.17
N TYR A 122 -5.04 2.77 1.07
CA TYR A 122 -4.94 2.22 -0.28
C TYR A 122 -4.38 3.31 -1.21
N PRO A 123 -3.04 3.49 -1.25
CA PRO A 123 -2.46 4.65 -1.93
C PRO A 123 -2.94 4.76 -3.38
N PRO A 124 -3.34 5.96 -3.83
CA PRO A 124 -3.20 7.26 -3.16
C PRO A 124 -4.38 7.65 -2.24
N LYS A 125 -5.34 6.76 -1.96
CA LYS A 125 -6.59 7.08 -1.23
C LYS A 125 -6.61 6.51 0.19
N LEU A 126 -7.27 7.19 1.11
CA LEU A 126 -7.65 6.64 2.41
C LEU A 126 -9.15 6.29 2.38
N VAL A 127 -9.49 5.04 2.68
CA VAL A 127 -10.87 4.55 2.67
C VAL A 127 -11.35 4.36 4.10
N LYS A 128 -12.54 4.89 4.42
CA LYS A 128 -13.23 4.63 5.68
C LYS A 128 -14.08 3.36 5.52
N LEU A 129 -13.84 2.36 6.36
CA LEU A 129 -14.69 1.19 6.48
C LEU A 129 -15.98 1.61 7.21
N CYS A 130 -17.14 1.42 6.59
CA CYS A 130 -18.43 1.68 7.23
C CYS A 130 -18.70 0.61 8.31
N GLU A 131 -19.32 1.00 9.43
CA GLU A 131 -19.82 0.04 10.43
C GLU A 131 -20.76 -0.97 9.75
N GLY A 132 -20.39 -2.25 9.77
CA GLY A 132 -21.21 -3.35 9.23
C GLY A 132 -20.72 -3.95 7.92
N GLU A 133 -19.63 -3.46 7.33
CA GLU A 133 -18.93 -4.22 6.29
C GLU A 133 -17.83 -5.05 6.96
N GLU A 134 -18.06 -6.37 7.05
CA GLU A 134 -16.98 -7.32 7.31
C GLU A 134 -15.84 -7.02 6.34
N ALA A 135 -14.61 -7.00 6.89
CA ALA A 135 -13.39 -6.79 6.14
C ALA A 135 -13.47 -7.56 4.82
N ILE A 136 -13.58 -6.85 3.70
CA ILE A 136 -13.35 -7.45 2.41
C ILE A 136 -11.90 -7.92 2.52
N PRO A 137 -11.61 -9.24 2.53
CA PRO A 137 -10.24 -9.69 2.52
C PRO A 137 -9.60 -9.01 1.33
N VAL A 138 -8.42 -8.42 1.55
CA VAL A 138 -7.58 -7.91 0.49
C VAL A 138 -7.32 -9.10 -0.42
N SER A 139 -8.18 -9.29 -1.43
CA SER A 139 -7.85 -10.09 -2.58
C SER A 139 -6.68 -9.33 -3.16
N GLU A 140 -5.49 -9.96 -3.10
CA GLU A 140 -4.35 -9.61 -3.94
C GLU A 140 -4.92 -9.06 -5.23
N SER A 141 -4.62 -7.79 -5.51
CA SER A 141 -5.12 -7.08 -6.68
C SER A 141 -5.00 -8.04 -7.85
N SER A 142 -6.15 -8.56 -8.31
CA SER A 142 -6.14 -9.53 -9.39
C SER A 142 -5.40 -8.83 -10.52
N PRO A 143 -4.31 -9.43 -11.05
CA PRO A 143 -3.53 -8.79 -12.08
C PRO A 143 -4.53 -8.30 -13.13
N THR A 144 -4.47 -7.00 -13.44
CA THR A 144 -5.42 -6.43 -14.39
C THR A 144 -5.44 -7.32 -15.64
N LEU A 145 -6.57 -7.47 -16.32
CA LEU A 145 -6.66 -8.36 -17.50
C LEU A 145 -5.47 -8.15 -18.47
N THR A 146 -5.01 -6.90 -18.57
CA THR A 146 -3.82 -6.49 -19.33
C THR A 146 -2.50 -7.01 -18.74
N GLU A 147 -2.29 -6.96 -17.43
CA GLU A 147 -1.09 -7.53 -16.77
C GLU A 147 -1.07 -9.05 -16.83
N SER A 148 -2.21 -9.72 -16.57
CA SER A 148 -2.36 -11.16 -16.72
C SER A 148 -2.04 -11.62 -18.15
N ALA A 149 -2.55 -10.89 -19.16
CA ALA A 149 -2.28 -11.19 -20.55
C ALA A 149 -0.79 -10.99 -20.91
N ARG A 150 -0.15 -9.91 -20.41
CA ARG A 150 1.29 -9.66 -20.64
C ARG A 150 2.15 -10.76 -20.04
N GLN A 151 1.83 -11.20 -18.81
CA GLN A 151 2.56 -12.25 -18.12
C GLN A 151 2.45 -13.58 -18.85
N LEU A 152 1.23 -13.99 -19.26
CA LEU A 152 1.00 -15.22 -19.99
C LEU A 152 1.77 -15.24 -21.33
N ILE A 153 1.77 -14.12 -22.05
CA ILE A 153 2.53 -13.97 -23.31
C ILE A 153 4.04 -14.09 -23.04
N SER A 154 4.57 -13.40 -22.01
CA SER A 154 6.00 -13.44 -21.74
C SER A 154 6.48 -14.81 -21.29
N GLU A 155 5.70 -15.50 -20.45
CA GLU A 155 6.05 -16.84 -19.95
C GLU A 155 6.12 -17.87 -21.09
N SER A 156 5.13 -17.87 -21.98
CA SER A 156 5.09 -18.88 -23.05
C SER A 156 6.06 -18.55 -24.20
N LEU A 157 6.38 -17.27 -24.46
CA LEU A 157 7.49 -16.90 -25.35
C LEU A 157 8.85 -17.35 -24.79
N SER A 158 9.13 -17.09 -23.51
CA SER A 158 10.35 -17.54 -22.84
C SER A 158 10.51 -19.06 -22.89
N ARG A 159 9.40 -19.79 -22.69
CA ARG A 159 9.36 -21.25 -22.79
C ARG A 159 9.64 -21.74 -24.21
N SER A 160 9.10 -21.07 -25.23
CA SER A 160 9.38 -21.39 -26.63
C SER A 160 10.86 -21.19 -26.96
N GLU A 161 11.46 -20.09 -26.48
CA GLU A 161 12.90 -19.83 -26.64
C GLU A 161 13.76 -20.91 -25.97
N GLN A 162 13.41 -21.33 -24.75
CA GLN A 162 14.08 -22.45 -24.09
C GLN A 162 13.99 -23.75 -24.89
N LEU A 163 12.80 -24.09 -25.40
CA LEU A 163 12.60 -25.29 -26.22
C LEU A 163 13.39 -25.24 -27.53
N LEU A 164 13.60 -24.06 -28.11
CA LEU A 164 14.48 -23.88 -29.27
C LEU A 164 15.95 -24.08 -28.92
N ILE A 165 16.40 -23.57 -27.76
CA ILE A 165 17.76 -23.78 -27.24
C ILE A 165 18.01 -25.27 -26.94
N GLU A 166 17.00 -25.98 -26.42
CA GLU A 166 17.02 -27.42 -26.18
C GLU A 166 16.91 -28.27 -27.46
N ASN A 167 16.86 -27.63 -28.64
CA ASN A 167 16.73 -28.28 -29.95
C ASN A 167 15.44 -29.12 -30.07
N ARG A 168 14.34 -28.65 -29.46
CA ARG A 168 12.98 -29.22 -29.49
C ARG A 168 12.03 -28.32 -30.28
N PRO A 169 12.26 -28.11 -31.59
CA PRO A 169 11.54 -27.10 -32.38
C PRO A 169 10.05 -27.41 -32.57
N ARG A 170 9.65 -28.68 -32.54
CA ARG A 170 8.23 -29.05 -32.67
C ARG A 170 7.42 -28.60 -31.46
N GLU A 171 8.01 -28.71 -30.27
CA GLU A 171 7.35 -28.34 -29.03
C GLU A 171 7.31 -26.82 -28.85
N ALA A 172 8.37 -26.13 -29.27
CA ALA A 172 8.40 -24.67 -29.31
C ALA A 172 7.26 -24.07 -30.16
N VAL A 173 6.96 -24.71 -31.31
CA VAL A 173 5.85 -24.30 -32.20
C VAL A 173 4.50 -24.64 -31.58
N GLN A 174 4.37 -25.77 -30.88
CA GLN A 174 3.13 -26.13 -30.19
C GLN A 174 2.77 -25.14 -29.08
N GLU A 175 3.76 -24.67 -28.31
CA GLU A 175 3.56 -23.62 -27.31
C GLU A 175 3.05 -22.31 -27.95
N LEU A 176 3.67 -21.87 -29.06
CA LEU A 176 3.22 -20.68 -29.79
C LEU A 176 1.79 -20.83 -30.34
N TYR A 177 1.45 -22.02 -30.85
CA TYR A 177 0.11 -22.30 -31.34
C TYR A 177 -0.93 -22.24 -30.21
N TRP A 178 -0.61 -22.81 -29.04
CA TRP A 178 -1.47 -22.78 -27.87
C TRP A 178 -1.73 -21.35 -27.36
N ILE A 179 -0.73 -20.46 -27.37
CA ILE A 179 -0.94 -19.03 -27.05
C ILE A 179 -1.91 -18.39 -28.04
N LEU A 180 -1.72 -18.61 -29.36
CA LEU A 180 -2.58 -18.02 -30.39
C LEU A 180 -4.02 -18.51 -30.26
N GLU A 181 -4.22 -19.78 -29.95
CA GLU A 181 -5.53 -20.35 -29.65
C GLU A 181 -6.14 -19.75 -28.37
N SER A 182 -5.34 -19.55 -27.33
CA SER A 182 -5.77 -18.95 -26.06
C SER A 182 -6.18 -17.48 -26.25
N ILE A 183 -5.40 -16.69 -27.00
CA ILE A 183 -5.73 -15.30 -27.35
C ILE A 183 -7.02 -15.26 -28.19
N THR A 184 -7.10 -16.06 -29.26
CA THR A 184 -8.29 -16.05 -30.13
C THR A 184 -9.55 -16.53 -29.42
N THR A 185 -9.43 -17.43 -28.44
CA THR A 185 -10.55 -17.89 -27.61
C THR A 185 -10.94 -16.85 -26.56
N ALA A 186 -9.97 -16.22 -25.90
CA ALA A 186 -10.21 -15.20 -24.88
C ALA A 186 -10.89 -13.95 -25.46
N PHE A 187 -10.54 -13.54 -26.69
CA PHE A 187 -11.14 -12.39 -27.38
C PHE A 187 -12.33 -12.75 -28.29
N ARG A 188 -12.85 -13.98 -28.19
CA ARG A 188 -13.95 -14.45 -29.03
C ARG A 188 -15.26 -13.75 -28.65
N GLY A 189 -15.64 -12.74 -29.41
CA GLY A 189 -16.92 -12.02 -29.25
C GLY A 189 -16.79 -10.58 -28.78
N GLU A 190 -15.57 -10.07 -28.53
CA GLU A 190 -15.36 -8.64 -28.28
C GLU A 190 -15.37 -7.83 -29.59
N GLN A 191 -16.20 -6.79 -29.64
CA GLN A 191 -16.21 -5.82 -30.73
C GLN A 191 -15.10 -4.80 -30.52
N LEU A 192 -13.90 -5.11 -30.97
CA LEU A 192 -12.89 -4.08 -31.26
C LEU A 192 -13.35 -3.28 -32.49
N LEU A 193 -13.34 -1.95 -32.37
CA LEU A 193 -13.88 -0.93 -33.29
C LEU A 193 -13.38 -0.97 -34.76
N SER A 194 -12.75 -2.04 -35.25
CA SER A 194 -12.46 -2.16 -36.69
C SER A 194 -12.30 -3.57 -37.27
N VAL A 195 -12.31 -4.68 -36.50
CA VAL A 195 -12.28 -6.02 -37.10
C VAL A 195 -13.01 -7.04 -36.23
N THR A 196 -14.06 -7.66 -36.78
CA THR A 196 -14.71 -8.83 -36.19
C THR A 196 -13.85 -10.06 -36.40
N ILE A 197 -13.24 -10.57 -35.33
CA ILE A 197 -12.46 -11.81 -35.35
C ILE A 197 -13.45 -12.99 -35.46
N LYS A 198 -13.71 -13.45 -36.69
CA LYS A 198 -14.44 -14.69 -36.94
C LYS A 198 -13.46 -15.85 -36.83
N GLY A 199 -13.46 -16.51 -35.67
CA GLY A 199 -12.72 -17.75 -35.47
C GLY A 199 -13.18 -18.81 -36.49
N LYS A 200 -12.30 -19.11 -37.46
CA LYS A 200 -12.29 -20.33 -38.27
C LYS A 200 -10.85 -20.81 -38.34
N TYR A 201 -10.56 -21.86 -37.59
CA TYR A 201 -9.60 -22.88 -37.96
C TYR A 201 -10.34 -24.22 -37.86
#